data_AF-A0A4P8RDK0-F1
#
_entry.id   AF-A0A4P8RDK0-F1
#
_cell.length_a   1.000
_cell.length_b   1.000
_cell.length_c   1.000
_cell.angle_alpha   90.00
_cell.angle_beta   90.00
_cell.angle_gamma   90.00
#
_symmetry.space_group_name_H-M   'P 1'
#
loop_
_entity.id
_entity.type
_entity.pdbx_description
1 polymer ?
#
loop_
_entity_poly.entity_id
_entity_poly.type
_entity_poly.pdbx_seq_one_letter_code
_entity_poly.pdbx_strand_id
1 'polypeptide(L)'
;MSDDAIDALVAAIGAALDRLAATVRDLDDLDAPSRSSNASRRALLRGLATHLAHVTAALRSCHAPEAALTCTRTDEVLEGPALAATLVERSRQLRAAVRRAPAPAVAGSALRDELDAALARIEICHVGLDAGYDLPDLPERSLDACARVTDAAAQLRDLLPPRPRIRPTARRGPGIASPPGRRSS
;
A
#
# COMPACT_ATOMS: atom_id res chain seq x y z
N MET A 1 -23.59 -9.58 9.87
CA MET A 1 -22.35 -9.90 9.15
C MET A 1 -21.40 -10.51 10.17
N SER A 2 -20.87 -11.71 9.93
CA SER A 2 -20.13 -12.45 10.96
C SER A 2 -18.67 -11.97 11.07
N ASP A 3 -18.17 -11.92 12.31
CA ASP A 3 -16.77 -11.65 12.64
C ASP A 3 -15.80 -12.57 11.85
N ASP A 4 -16.28 -13.76 11.45
CA ASP A 4 -15.53 -14.74 10.64
C ASP A 4 -14.98 -14.17 9.33
N ALA A 5 -15.69 -13.25 8.66
CA ALA A 5 -15.25 -12.73 7.38
C ALA A 5 -14.03 -11.82 7.51
N ILE A 6 -13.99 -11.00 8.57
CA ILE A 6 -12.86 -10.11 8.88
C ILE A 6 -11.69 -10.95 9.41
N ASP A 7 -11.95 -11.91 10.31
CA ASP A 7 -10.91 -12.80 10.83
C ASP A 7 -10.23 -13.58 9.69
N ALA A 8 -11.00 -14.06 8.73
CA ALA A 8 -10.46 -14.75 7.56
C ALA A 8 -9.67 -13.81 6.62
N LEU A 9 -10.03 -12.52 6.50
CA LEU A 9 -9.21 -11.53 5.77
C LEU A 9 -7.88 -11.27 6.49
N VAL A 10 -7.94 -11.08 7.81
CA VAL A 10 -6.76 -10.83 8.64
C VAL A 10 -5.82 -12.04 8.63
N ALA A 11 -6.36 -13.26 8.62
CA ALA A 11 -5.58 -14.48 8.44
C ALA A 11 -4.92 -14.54 7.06
N ALA A 12 -5.65 -14.20 5.98
CA ALA A 12 -5.10 -14.15 4.63
C ALA A 12 -3.97 -13.12 4.49
N ILE A 13 -4.15 -11.92 5.04
CA ILE A 13 -3.10 -10.89 5.12
C ILE A 13 -1.88 -11.39 5.89
N GLY A 14 -2.11 -12.08 7.02
CA GLY A 14 -1.04 -12.71 7.79
C GLY A 14 -0.21 -13.68 6.95
N ALA A 15 -0.87 -14.62 6.29
CA ALA A 15 -0.22 -15.61 5.44
C ALA A 15 0.51 -14.97 4.24
N ALA A 16 -0.08 -13.96 3.60
CA ALA A 16 0.56 -13.24 2.48
C ALA A 16 1.82 -12.49 2.91
N LEU A 17 1.80 -11.86 4.10
CA LEU A 17 2.98 -11.18 4.67
C LEU A 17 4.06 -12.16 5.09
N ASP A 18 3.71 -13.32 5.64
CA ASP A 18 4.68 -14.34 6.03
C ASP A 18 5.39 -14.91 4.78
N ARG A 19 4.67 -15.12 3.67
CA ARG A 19 5.26 -15.46 2.37
C ARG A 19 6.18 -14.35 1.84
N LEU A 20 5.69 -13.12 1.78
CA LEU A 20 6.47 -11.97 1.32
C LEU A 20 7.75 -11.77 2.16
N ALA A 21 7.68 -11.95 3.48
CA ALA A 21 8.84 -11.84 4.36
C ALA A 21 9.85 -12.98 4.15
N ALA A 22 9.44 -14.15 3.67
CA ALA A 22 10.37 -15.17 3.21
C ALA A 22 11.11 -14.69 1.95
N THR A 23 10.37 -14.25 0.94
CA THR A 23 10.94 -13.71 -0.30
C THR A 23 11.91 -12.57 -0.05
N VAL A 24 11.56 -11.61 0.81
CA VAL A 24 12.43 -10.46 1.12
C VAL A 24 13.73 -10.87 1.83
N ARG A 25 13.73 -11.94 2.63
CA ARG A 25 14.94 -12.44 3.29
C ARG A 25 15.95 -12.99 2.27
N ASP A 26 15.46 -13.49 1.15
CA ASP A 26 16.26 -14.13 0.10
C ASP A 26 16.58 -13.15 -1.05
N LEU A 27 16.18 -11.88 -0.96
CA LEU A 27 16.53 -10.85 -1.96
C LEU A 27 17.94 -10.30 -1.72
N ASP A 28 18.81 -10.52 -2.70
CA ASP A 28 20.21 -10.03 -2.66
C ASP A 28 20.35 -8.52 -2.94
N ASP A 29 19.45 -7.95 -3.76
CA ASP A 29 19.49 -6.54 -4.16
C ASP A 29 18.11 -5.89 -4.05
N LEU A 30 17.98 -4.95 -3.11
CA LEU A 30 16.76 -4.17 -2.88
C LEU A 30 16.71 -2.87 -3.69
N ASP A 31 17.83 -2.44 -4.25
CA ASP A 31 17.91 -1.25 -5.09
C ASP A 31 17.66 -1.55 -6.57
N ALA A 32 17.76 -2.82 -6.95
CA ALA A 32 17.24 -3.31 -8.22
C ALA A 32 15.78 -2.87 -8.47
N PRO A 33 15.41 -2.64 -9.73
CA PRO A 33 14.03 -2.33 -10.10
C PRO A 33 13.11 -3.52 -9.80
N SER A 34 11.85 -3.23 -9.49
CA SER A 34 10.81 -4.25 -9.42
C SER A 34 10.38 -4.71 -10.82
N ARG A 35 9.75 -5.89 -10.91
CA ARG A 35 9.17 -6.39 -12.18
C ARG A 35 8.01 -5.54 -12.66
N SER A 36 7.19 -5.07 -11.71
CA SER A 36 5.89 -4.42 -11.98
C SER A 36 5.96 -2.90 -12.15
N SER A 37 7.09 -2.28 -11.79
CA SER A 37 7.24 -0.82 -11.82
C SER A 37 8.70 -0.42 -11.97
N ASN A 38 8.97 0.80 -12.43
CA ASN A 38 10.31 1.36 -12.42
C ASN A 38 10.81 1.78 -11.02
N ALA A 39 10.02 1.55 -9.96
CA ALA A 39 10.46 1.81 -8.59
C ALA A 39 11.39 0.68 -8.12
N SER A 40 12.31 1.01 -7.20
CA SER A 40 13.15 -0.01 -6.57
C SER A 40 12.32 -0.93 -5.67
N ARG A 41 12.78 -2.16 -5.49
CA ARG A 41 12.18 -3.14 -4.58
C ARG A 41 12.04 -2.56 -3.16
N ARG A 42 13.06 -1.82 -2.71
CA ARG A 42 13.05 -1.07 -1.45
C ARG A 42 11.91 -0.05 -1.37
N ALA A 43 11.68 0.71 -2.44
CA ALA A 43 10.63 1.72 -2.47
C ALA A 43 9.23 1.07 -2.40
N LEU A 44 9.01 -0.05 -3.09
CA LEU A 44 7.77 -0.81 -3.01
C LEU A 44 7.51 -1.32 -1.59
N LEU A 45 8.50 -1.96 -0.98
CA LEU A 45 8.39 -2.54 0.36
C LEU A 45 8.16 -1.46 1.44
N ARG A 46 8.82 -0.30 1.31
CA ARG A 46 8.54 0.87 2.17
C ARG A 46 7.10 1.35 2.01
N GLY A 47 6.63 1.51 0.77
CA GLY A 47 5.25 1.90 0.50
C GLY A 47 4.23 0.94 1.13
N LEU A 48 4.50 -0.37 1.06
CA LEU A 48 3.67 -1.38 1.72
C LEU A 48 3.70 -1.24 3.25
N ALA A 49 4.90 -1.15 3.87
CA ALA A 49 5.04 -0.99 5.31
C ALA A 49 4.33 0.28 5.82
N THR A 50 4.46 1.40 5.11
CA THR A 50 3.76 2.66 5.42
C THR A 50 2.24 2.50 5.32
N HIS A 51 1.74 1.79 4.31
CA HIS A 51 0.31 1.54 4.19
C HIS A 51 -0.21 0.70 5.36
N LEU A 52 0.46 -0.41 5.71
CA LEU A 52 0.08 -1.24 6.87
C LEU A 52 0.13 -0.46 8.18
N ALA A 53 1.10 0.43 8.34
CA ALA A 53 1.18 1.35 9.47
C ALA A 53 -0.05 2.27 9.54
N HIS A 54 -0.48 2.85 8.42
CA HIS A 54 -1.68 3.71 8.37
C HIS A 54 -2.97 2.93 8.67
N VAL A 55 -3.15 1.73 8.11
CA VAL A 55 -4.32 0.88 8.40
C VAL A 55 -4.36 0.53 9.90
N THR A 56 -3.21 0.15 10.46
CA THR A 56 -3.09 -0.15 11.89
C THR A 56 -3.37 1.08 12.75
N ALA A 57 -2.87 2.25 12.35
CA ALA A 57 -3.09 3.51 13.05
C ALA A 57 -4.58 3.92 13.04
N ALA A 58 -5.26 3.77 11.90
CA ALA A 58 -6.69 4.06 11.77
C ALA A 58 -7.54 3.14 12.68
N LEU A 59 -7.19 1.86 12.77
CA LEU A 59 -7.84 0.93 13.70
C LEU A 59 -7.59 1.31 15.16
N ARG A 60 -6.37 1.75 15.49
CA ARG A 60 -6.02 2.17 16.84
C ARG A 60 -6.63 3.50 17.23
N SER A 61 -6.80 4.46 16.32
CA SER A 61 -7.36 5.77 16.64
C SER A 61 -8.82 5.70 17.10
N CYS A 62 -9.55 4.63 16.72
CA CYS A 62 -10.88 4.33 17.26
C CYS A 62 -10.89 4.03 18.77
N HIS A 63 -9.74 3.74 19.39
CA HIS A 63 -9.64 3.31 20.79
C HIS A 63 -8.59 4.06 21.61
N ALA A 64 -7.43 4.35 21.02
CA ALA A 64 -6.26 4.94 21.65
C ALA A 64 -5.51 5.82 20.63
N PRO A 65 -5.89 7.09 20.47
CA PRO A 65 -5.31 7.99 19.45
C PRO A 65 -3.80 8.19 19.60
N GLU A 66 -3.27 8.14 20.82
CA GLU A 66 -1.82 8.20 21.05
C GLU A 66 -1.08 6.96 20.49
N ALA A 67 -1.70 5.78 20.54
CA ALA A 67 -1.13 4.54 20.01
C ALA A 67 -1.12 4.50 18.47
N ALA A 68 -1.90 5.37 17.82
CA ALA A 68 -1.92 5.54 16.36
C ALA A 68 -0.69 6.31 15.86
N LEU A 69 -0.22 7.32 16.62
CA LEU A 69 0.97 8.12 16.27
C LEU A 69 2.26 7.29 16.25
N THR A 70 2.34 6.27 17.12
CA THR A 70 3.49 5.35 17.16
C THR A 70 3.54 4.43 15.96
N CYS A 71 2.39 4.11 15.34
CA CYS A 71 2.34 3.25 14.17
C CYS A 71 2.91 3.94 12.92
N THR A 72 2.71 5.26 12.78
CA THR A 72 3.08 6.01 11.58
C THR A 72 4.49 6.59 11.62
N ARG A 73 5.25 6.38 12.71
CA ARG A 73 6.67 6.72 12.73
C ARG A 73 7.38 5.89 11.68
N THR A 74 7.96 6.60 10.71
CA THR A 74 8.76 6.04 9.64
C THR A 74 10.00 5.41 10.26
N ASP A 75 10.17 4.10 10.04
CA ASP A 75 11.38 3.42 10.48
C ASP A 75 12.58 3.97 9.69
N GLU A 76 13.76 3.93 10.33
CA GLU A 76 15.06 4.25 9.75
C GLU A 76 15.31 3.51 8.41
N VAL A 77 16.41 3.80 7.74
CA VAL A 77 16.80 3.07 6.52
C VAL A 77 17.03 1.59 6.86
N LEU A 78 15.99 0.76 6.68
CA LEU A 78 16.04 -0.68 6.94
C LEU A 78 16.63 -1.44 5.74
N GLU A 79 17.62 -2.30 6.02
CA GLU A 79 18.18 -3.30 5.10
C GLU A 79 17.28 -4.56 5.03
N GLY A 80 17.53 -5.47 4.07
CA GLY A 80 16.64 -6.59 3.74
C GLY A 80 16.12 -7.42 4.90
N PRO A 81 16.98 -8.01 5.75
CA PRO A 81 16.53 -8.78 6.91
C PRO A 81 15.73 -7.94 7.91
N ALA A 82 16.10 -6.69 8.13
CA ALA A 82 15.38 -5.78 9.02
C ALA A 82 14.01 -5.37 8.43
N LEU A 83 13.93 -5.21 7.11
CA LEU A 83 12.70 -4.92 6.40
C LEU A 83 11.72 -6.09 6.45
N ALA A 84 12.21 -7.33 6.27
CA ALA A 84 11.39 -8.53 6.44
C ALA A 84 10.86 -8.66 7.87
N ALA A 85 11.70 -8.44 8.88
CA ALA A 85 11.28 -8.43 10.29
C ALA A 85 10.21 -7.36 10.56
N THR A 86 10.35 -6.17 9.98
CA THR A 86 9.34 -5.10 10.06
C THR A 86 8.02 -5.53 9.46
N LEU A 87 7.98 -6.17 8.29
CA LEU A 87 6.73 -6.65 7.70
C LEU A 87 5.99 -7.66 8.60
N VAL A 88 6.74 -8.59 9.21
CA VAL A 88 6.19 -9.57 10.16
C VAL A 88 5.63 -8.85 11.40
N GLU A 89 6.37 -7.89 11.97
CA GLU A 89 5.90 -7.12 13.12
C GLU A 89 4.67 -6.26 12.77
N ARG A 90 4.63 -5.62 11.59
CA ARG A 90 3.43 -4.90 11.12
C ARG A 90 2.23 -5.82 10.99
N SER A 91 2.42 -7.06 10.51
CA SER A 91 1.36 -8.08 10.48
C SER A 91 0.83 -8.37 11.88
N ARG A 92 1.72 -8.60 12.85
CA ARG A 92 1.35 -8.85 14.24
C ARG A 92 0.56 -7.69 14.84
N GLN A 93 1.00 -6.45 14.58
CA GLN A 93 0.35 -5.24 15.06
C GLN A 93 -1.05 -5.05 14.45
N LEU A 94 -1.22 -5.31 13.15
CA LEU A 94 -2.52 -5.27 12.49
C LEU A 94 -3.49 -6.29 13.08
N ARG A 95 -3.06 -7.56 13.23
CA ARG A 95 -3.88 -8.62 13.84
C ARG A 95 -4.32 -8.26 15.26
N ALA A 96 -3.43 -7.65 16.03
CA ALA A 96 -3.74 -7.20 17.39
C ALA A 96 -4.71 -5.99 17.40
N ALA A 97 -4.58 -5.08 16.43
CA ALA A 97 -5.45 -3.93 16.30
C ALA A 97 -6.89 -4.33 15.93
N VAL A 98 -7.06 -5.24 14.96
CA VAL A 98 -8.39 -5.73 14.55
C VAL A 98 -9.09 -6.42 15.72
N ARG A 99 -8.41 -7.30 16.45
CA ARG A 99 -9.01 -7.99 17.63
C ARG A 99 -9.46 -7.05 18.75
N ARG A 100 -8.87 -5.85 18.83
CA ARG A 100 -9.19 -4.84 19.84
C ARG A 100 -10.16 -3.77 19.33
N ALA A 101 -10.45 -3.77 18.03
CA ALA A 101 -11.34 -2.78 17.44
C ALA A 101 -12.79 -3.05 17.90
N PRO A 102 -13.56 -2.00 18.24
CA PRO A 102 -14.94 -2.18 18.69
C PRO A 102 -15.82 -2.65 17.51
N ALA A 103 -16.83 -3.47 17.79
CA ALA A 103 -17.72 -4.06 16.77
C ALA A 103 -18.25 -3.04 15.73
N PRO A 104 -18.61 -1.78 16.06
CA PRO A 104 -19.02 -0.79 15.06
C PRO A 104 -17.91 -0.38 14.07
N ALA A 105 -16.65 -0.33 14.52
CA ALA A 105 -15.50 -0.04 13.66
C ALA A 105 -15.16 -1.24 12.76
N VAL A 106 -15.46 -2.46 13.22
CA VAL A 106 -15.25 -3.71 12.48
C VAL A 106 -16.41 -4.04 11.53
N ALA A 107 -17.61 -3.55 11.84
CA ALA A 107 -18.82 -3.78 11.04
C ALA A 107 -18.94 -2.88 9.79
N GLY A 108 -18.05 -1.89 9.64
CA GLY A 108 -18.07 -0.97 8.50
C GLY A 108 -17.48 -1.59 7.22
N SER A 109 -18.14 -1.38 6.08
CA SER A 109 -17.60 -1.79 4.77
C SER A 109 -16.22 -1.16 4.48
N ALA A 110 -15.98 0.06 4.97
CA ALA A 110 -14.71 0.75 4.78
C ALA A 110 -13.50 -0.01 5.36
N LEU A 111 -13.63 -0.67 6.51
CA LEU A 111 -12.52 -1.47 7.05
C LEU A 111 -12.26 -2.69 6.17
N ARG A 112 -13.33 -3.36 5.73
CA ARG A 112 -13.21 -4.51 4.83
C ARG A 112 -12.53 -4.09 3.52
N ASP A 113 -12.96 -2.98 2.93
CA ASP A 113 -12.39 -2.47 1.69
C ASP A 113 -10.90 -2.13 1.87
N GLU A 114 -10.53 -1.56 3.02
CA GLU A 114 -9.13 -1.27 3.35
C GLU A 114 -8.31 -2.55 3.58
N LEU A 115 -8.88 -3.60 4.18
CA LEU A 115 -8.23 -4.90 4.35
C LEU A 115 -8.09 -5.65 3.01
N ASP A 116 -9.11 -5.62 2.15
CA ASP A 116 -9.03 -6.14 0.78
C ASP A 116 -7.94 -5.37 0.00
N ALA A 117 -7.89 -4.04 0.12
CA ALA A 117 -6.85 -3.22 -0.50
C ALA A 117 -5.44 -3.54 0.03
N ALA A 118 -5.30 -3.77 1.33
CA ALA A 118 -4.04 -4.19 1.94
C ALA A 118 -3.59 -5.55 1.40
N LEU A 119 -4.49 -6.54 1.34
CA LEU A 119 -4.20 -7.87 0.79
C LEU A 119 -3.74 -7.78 -0.67
N ALA A 120 -4.49 -7.08 -1.52
CA ALA A 120 -4.13 -6.87 -2.91
C ALA A 120 -2.75 -6.21 -3.07
N ARG A 121 -2.46 -5.19 -2.25
CA ARG A 121 -1.17 -4.48 -2.30
C ARG A 121 0.01 -5.35 -1.85
N ILE A 122 -0.18 -6.24 -0.88
CA ILE A 122 0.83 -7.23 -0.48
C ILE A 122 1.14 -8.16 -1.66
N GLU A 123 0.12 -8.69 -2.32
CA GLU A 123 0.28 -9.65 -3.42
C GLU A 123 0.88 -9.00 -4.67
N ILE A 124 0.47 -7.79 -5.02
CA ILE A 124 1.09 -6.99 -6.09
C ILE A 124 2.57 -6.70 -5.77
N CYS A 125 2.87 -6.41 -4.51
CA CYS A 125 4.26 -6.24 -4.07
C CYS A 125 5.03 -7.54 -4.28
N HIS A 126 4.47 -8.68 -3.87
CA HIS A 126 5.11 -9.98 -3.99
C HIS A 126 5.41 -10.36 -5.45
N VAL A 127 4.41 -10.26 -6.34
CA VAL A 127 4.58 -10.48 -7.79
C VAL A 127 5.61 -9.52 -8.39
N GLY A 128 5.69 -8.29 -7.86
CA GLY A 128 6.69 -7.30 -8.26
C GLY A 128 8.13 -7.66 -7.86
N LEU A 129 8.33 -8.53 -6.88
CA LEU A 129 9.64 -8.88 -6.31
C LEU A 129 10.15 -10.24 -6.78
N ASP A 130 9.28 -11.25 -6.78
CA ASP A 130 9.64 -12.64 -7.09
C ASP A 130 9.28 -12.99 -8.53
N ALA A 131 10.23 -13.60 -9.26
CA ALA A 131 10.00 -14.09 -10.61
C ALA A 131 9.29 -15.46 -10.63
N GLY A 132 9.32 -16.21 -9.53
CA GLY A 132 8.66 -17.49 -9.36
C GLY A 132 7.26 -17.42 -8.75
N TYR A 133 6.75 -16.21 -8.47
CA TYR A 133 5.42 -15.97 -7.94
C TYR A 133 4.60 -15.14 -8.92
N ASP A 134 3.67 -15.78 -9.61
CA ASP A 134 2.79 -15.14 -10.59
C ASP A 134 1.30 -15.22 -10.16
N LEU A 135 0.45 -14.48 -10.86
CA LEU A 135 -0.99 -14.39 -10.56
C LEU A 135 -1.71 -15.75 -10.41
N PRO A 136 -1.42 -16.79 -11.20
CA PRO A 136 -2.10 -18.09 -11.06
C PRO A 136 -1.83 -18.81 -9.74
N ASP A 137 -0.74 -18.46 -9.04
CA ASP A 137 -0.34 -19.08 -7.77
C ASP A 137 -1.03 -18.43 -6.57
N LEU A 138 -1.78 -17.35 -6.81
CA LEU A 138 -2.49 -16.62 -5.76
C LEU A 138 -3.68 -17.42 -5.22
N PRO A 139 -3.89 -17.44 -3.91
CA PRO A 139 -5.14 -17.92 -3.33
C PRO A 139 -6.34 -17.16 -3.91
N GLU A 140 -7.49 -17.83 -4.06
CA GLU A 140 -8.73 -17.26 -4.62
C GLU A 140 -9.10 -15.91 -3.99
N ARG A 141 -8.96 -15.81 -2.66
CA ARG A 141 -9.24 -14.56 -1.93
C ARG A 141 -8.29 -13.41 -2.28
N SER A 142 -7.03 -13.72 -2.57
CA SER A 142 -6.05 -12.75 -3.03
C SER A 142 -6.39 -12.27 -4.45
N LEU A 143 -6.87 -13.18 -5.32
CA LEU A 143 -7.38 -12.82 -6.65
C LEU A 143 -8.61 -11.91 -6.56
N ASP A 144 -9.58 -12.25 -5.70
CA ASP A 144 -10.77 -11.42 -5.47
C ASP A 144 -10.42 -10.02 -4.99
N ALA A 145 -9.49 -9.92 -4.04
CA ALA A 145 -9.02 -8.63 -3.52
C ALA A 145 -8.34 -7.79 -4.63
N CYS A 146 -7.48 -8.41 -5.44
CA CYS A 146 -6.85 -7.76 -6.59
C CYS A 146 -7.88 -7.29 -7.64
N ALA A 147 -8.90 -8.11 -7.91
CA ALA A 147 -9.98 -7.76 -8.84
C ALA A 147 -10.77 -6.53 -8.35
N ARG A 148 -11.18 -6.53 -7.07
CA ARG A 148 -11.89 -5.40 -6.45
C ARG A 148 -11.11 -4.09 -6.51
N VAL A 149 -9.81 -4.14 -6.20
CA VAL A 149 -8.95 -2.95 -6.28
C VAL A 149 -8.81 -2.47 -7.72
N THR A 150 -8.70 -3.39 -8.68
CA THR A 150 -8.61 -3.06 -10.10
C THR A 150 -9.90 -2.38 -10.60
N ASP A 151 -11.06 -2.91 -10.21
CA ASP A 151 -12.36 -2.33 -10.53
C ASP A 151 -12.53 -0.94 -9.91
N ALA A 152 -12.18 -0.78 -8.63
CA ALA A 152 -12.21 0.52 -7.96
C ALA A 152 -11.28 1.54 -8.63
N ALA A 153 -10.09 1.12 -9.06
CA ALA A 153 -9.16 1.96 -9.79
C ALA A 153 -9.67 2.34 -11.19
N ALA A 154 -10.38 1.44 -11.88
CA ALA A 154 -11.04 1.73 -13.15
C ALA A 154 -12.13 2.78 -12.98
N GLN A 155 -13.03 2.59 -12.00
CA GLN A 155 -14.07 3.56 -11.67
C GLN A 155 -13.48 4.94 -11.33
N LEU A 156 -12.40 4.98 -10.53
CA LEU A 156 -11.74 6.24 -10.21
C LEU A 156 -11.18 6.94 -11.46
N ARG A 157 -10.57 6.19 -12.39
CA ARG A 157 -10.07 6.76 -13.66
C ARG A 157 -11.17 7.33 -14.52
N ASP A 158 -12.34 6.69 -14.55
CA ASP A 158 -13.50 7.16 -15.32
C ASP A 158 -14.11 8.45 -14.72
N LEU A 159 -13.97 8.65 -13.40
CA LEU A 159 -14.39 9.85 -12.70
C LEU A 159 -13.39 11.00 -12.80
N LEU A 160 -12.11 10.72 -13.09
CA LEU A 160 -11.11 11.76 -13.26
C LEU A 160 -11.36 12.49 -14.59
N PRO A 161 -11.35 13.83 -14.60
CA PRO A 161 -11.46 14.57 -15.85
C PRO A 161 -10.34 14.12 -16.81
N PRO A 162 -10.62 14.00 -18.12
CA PRO A 162 -9.62 13.58 -19.09
C PRO A 162 -8.40 14.48 -18.91
N ARG A 163 -7.23 13.87 -18.71
CA ARG A 163 -5.98 14.60 -18.48
C ARG A 163 -5.91 15.73 -19.49
N PRO A 164 -5.74 17.01 -19.06
CA PRO A 164 -5.53 18.08 -20.02
C PRO A 164 -4.38 17.63 -20.90
N ARG A 165 -4.62 17.52 -22.21
CA ARG A 165 -3.55 17.28 -23.17
C ARG A 165 -2.49 18.31 -22.83
N ILE A 166 -1.36 17.86 -22.28
CA ILE A 166 -0.20 18.72 -22.07
C ILE A 166 0.18 19.10 -23.50
N ARG A 167 -0.36 20.23 -23.97
CA ARG A 167 0.16 20.88 -25.15
C ARG A 167 1.63 21.06 -24.82
N PRO A 168 2.57 20.52 -25.63
CA PRO A 168 3.97 20.80 -25.43
C PRO A 168 4.04 22.32 -25.32
N THR A 169 4.40 22.83 -24.14
CA THR A 169 4.62 24.27 -23.99
C THR A 169 5.67 24.55 -25.04
N ALA A 170 5.26 25.32 -26.06
CA ALA A 170 6.10 25.61 -27.21
C ALA A 170 7.47 25.99 -26.65
N ARG A 171 8.50 25.23 -27.06
CA ARG A 171 9.90 25.50 -26.75
C ARG A 171 10.05 27.01 -26.65
N ARG A 172 10.34 27.53 -25.46
CA ARG A 172 10.75 28.93 -25.33
C ARG A 172 12.01 29.06 -26.18
N GLY A 173 11.84 29.52 -27.40
CA GLY A 173 12.95 30.01 -28.20
C GLY A 173 13.64 31.10 -27.38
N PRO A 174 14.97 31.23 -27.47
CA PRO A 174 15.67 32.32 -26.82
C PRO A 174 15.11 33.63 -27.39
N GLY A 175 14.40 34.42 -26.56
CA GLY A 175 13.90 35.74 -26.97
C GLY A 175 12.54 36.18 -26.44
N ILE A 176 11.73 35.33 -25.80
CA ILE A 176 10.44 35.81 -25.25
C ILE A 176 10.66 36.43 -23.87
N ALA A 177 10.70 37.77 -23.82
CA ALA A 177 10.79 38.53 -22.58
C ALA A 177 9.54 38.31 -21.71
N SER A 178 9.75 38.09 -20.41
CA SER A 178 8.67 38.10 -19.41
C SER A 178 7.98 39.47 -19.36
N PRO A 179 6.66 39.55 -19.11
CA PRO A 179 5.97 40.83 -19.06
C PRO A 179 6.49 41.67 -17.86
N PRO A 180 6.59 43.01 -17.98
CA PRO A 180 7.03 43.83 -16.87
C PRO A 180 6.03 43.79 -15.73
N GLY A 181 6.53 43.62 -14.51
CA GLY A 181 5.73 43.67 -13.29
C GLY A 181 4.99 45.00 -13.17
N ARG A 182 3.66 44.92 -13.17
CA ARG A 182 2.76 46.05 -12.92
C ARG A 182 2.94 46.50 -11.48
N ARG A 183 3.65 47.62 -11.27
CA ARG A 183 3.64 48.33 -9.98
C ARG A 183 2.24 48.94 -9.82
N SER A 184 1.49 48.43 -8.86
CA SER A 184 0.32 49.12 -8.33
C SER A 184 0.83 50.33 -7.53
N SER A 185 0.23 51.49 -7.81
CA SER A 185 0.37 52.77 -7.11
C SER A 185 0.25 52.64 -5.60
#